data_AF-A0A085WXI5-F1
#
_entry.id   AF-A0A085WXI5-F1
#
_cell.length_a   1.000
_cell.length_b   1.000
_cell.length_c   1.000
_cell.angle_alpha   90.00
_cell.angle_beta   90.00
_cell.angle_gamma   90.00
#
_symmetry.space_group_name_H-M   'P 1'
#
loop_
_entity.id
_entity.type
_entity.pdbx_description
1 polymer ?
#
loop_
_entity_poly.entity_id
_entity_poly.type
_entity_poly.pdbx_seq_one_letter_code
_entity_poly.pdbx_strand_id
1 'polypeptide(L)'
;MTRRVGLTATRGRSFPVTTRADRLVSMPRLPSLAILVLLSSVLLGGSCSEPKAVPLEELQKDIAPPFDYSLYCDEDGTLLGDRSAVLLVYRASHLERVYGDALAGNPRAQALFGQLETAVSRTGMEMAKQSLGIACGSLPACVVQWHKLDEFLPSRGEGGLRLRQVMADSFSRAAMLQHVSNTTVSAVLDVLLVGTVLKRGAVGAAGTEAAVAEARALAAETSVAPVEAGRLAVAGLEVRLAAEELPALEARIVEEEALATAARHPPRLEALTRYRPSASQPPPGVQADHPRWTSYVAYWHRCYEELAGTRPLPPRALEAKPPLAWDSYSALLDRFQRSLEFQRSVTRKLQQPGSSKGSTVWLPDMKQPLITDNTGLQLESRAHPVYVDQLAVDQATLGPGLRPSVHTFSNKQRNFSTLSVDEALRQYRADLQEVQAKYSGVVEVRRPGHPLFQQKVEISQAHIVYDGKLVPPPIRTGLSQYARSRGAALHFHDP
;
A
#
# COMPACT_ATOMS: atom_id res chain seq x y z
N MET A 1 43.54 -31.76 -39.07
CA MET A 1 43.36 -32.45 -40.37
C MET A 1 42.15 -33.36 -40.30
N THR A 2 41.05 -32.89 -40.87
CA THR A 2 40.01 -33.62 -41.62
C THR A 2 39.80 -35.13 -41.38
N ARG A 3 38.59 -35.49 -40.96
CA ARG A 3 37.85 -36.62 -41.56
C ARG A 3 36.34 -36.40 -41.53
N ARG A 4 35.75 -36.45 -42.73
CA ARG A 4 34.32 -36.43 -43.07
C ARG A 4 33.68 -37.80 -42.79
N VAL A 5 32.44 -37.79 -42.33
CA VAL A 5 31.35 -38.78 -42.58
C VAL A 5 30.06 -38.00 -42.31
N GLY A 6 28.95 -38.00 -43.05
CA GLY A 6 28.47 -38.72 -44.23
C GLY A 6 26.95 -38.46 -44.23
N LEU A 7 26.42 -37.83 -45.28
CA LEU A 7 25.00 -37.53 -45.48
C LEU A 7 24.29 -38.75 -46.07
N THR A 8 23.14 -39.14 -45.50
CA THR A 8 22.14 -39.95 -46.20
C THR A 8 20.73 -39.47 -45.85
N ALA A 9 20.03 -38.98 -46.88
CA ALA A 9 18.62 -38.67 -46.87
C ALA A 9 17.80 -39.90 -47.25
N THR A 10 16.63 -40.09 -46.63
CA THR A 10 15.56 -40.93 -47.18
C THR A 10 14.22 -40.23 -47.02
N ARG A 11 13.55 -40.04 -48.17
CA ARG A 11 12.15 -39.64 -48.34
C ARG A 11 11.25 -40.84 -48.05
N GLY A 12 10.05 -40.58 -47.52
CA GLY A 12 8.86 -41.26 -48.04
C GLY A 12 7.69 -41.45 -47.08
N ARG A 13 6.57 -40.84 -47.50
CA ARG A 13 5.16 -41.32 -47.43
C ARG A 13 4.24 -40.61 -46.44
N SER A 14 3.41 -39.77 -47.04
CA SER A 14 2.11 -39.27 -46.62
C SER A 14 1.01 -40.31 -46.84
N PHE A 15 0.04 -40.39 -45.93
CA PHE A 15 -1.39 -40.69 -46.12
C PHE A 15 -2.14 -40.43 -44.78
N PRO A 16 -3.47 -40.24 -44.79
CA PRO A 16 -4.14 -39.25 -43.97
C PRO A 16 -4.78 -39.88 -42.73
N VAL A 17 -4.73 -39.18 -41.59
CA VAL A 17 -5.51 -39.55 -40.42
C VAL A 17 -6.62 -38.52 -40.24
N THR A 18 -7.82 -39.03 -40.46
CA THR A 18 -9.13 -38.45 -40.17
C THR A 18 -9.20 -37.76 -38.81
N THR A 19 -9.60 -36.49 -38.84
CA THR A 19 -10.09 -35.71 -37.72
C THR A 19 -11.33 -36.34 -37.11
N ARG A 20 -11.22 -36.90 -35.90
CA ARG A 20 -12.36 -37.13 -35.01
C ARG A 20 -12.24 -36.18 -33.84
N ALA A 21 -13.15 -35.21 -33.81
CA ALA A 21 -13.26 -34.20 -32.78
C ALA A 21 -13.70 -34.85 -31.46
N ASP A 22 -12.78 -34.98 -30.52
CA ASP A 22 -13.15 -35.12 -29.11
C ASP A 22 -13.54 -33.75 -28.57
N ARG A 23 -14.85 -33.59 -28.35
CA ARG A 23 -15.44 -32.50 -27.58
C ARG A 23 -14.99 -32.65 -26.13
N LEU A 24 -13.87 -32.01 -25.78
CA LEU A 24 -13.66 -31.57 -24.41
C LEU A 24 -14.50 -30.31 -24.21
N VAL A 25 -15.67 -30.50 -23.61
CA VAL A 25 -16.48 -29.43 -23.03
C VAL A 25 -15.60 -28.71 -22.01
N SER A 26 -15.14 -27.52 -22.39
CA SER A 26 -14.50 -26.58 -21.48
C SER A 26 -15.54 -26.17 -20.44
N MET A 27 -15.43 -26.72 -19.22
CA MET A 27 -16.15 -26.19 -18.07
C MET A 27 -15.78 -24.71 -17.88
N PRO A 28 -16.74 -23.82 -17.61
CA PRO A 28 -16.43 -22.44 -17.26
C PRO A 28 -15.67 -22.42 -15.93
N ARG A 29 -14.57 -21.68 -15.91
CA ARG A 29 -13.80 -21.39 -14.69
C ARG A 29 -14.74 -20.65 -13.72
N LEU A 30 -14.93 -21.24 -12.54
CA LEU A 30 -15.88 -20.85 -11.49
C LEU A 30 -15.46 -19.74 -10.48
N PRO A 31 -14.33 -18.99 -10.56
CA PRO A 31 -13.92 -18.14 -9.43
C PRO A 31 -14.70 -16.82 -9.30
N SER A 32 -15.38 -16.32 -10.36
CA SER A 32 -16.22 -15.10 -10.24
C SER A 32 -17.57 -15.36 -9.57
N LEU A 33 -18.08 -16.60 -9.62
CA LEU A 33 -19.36 -16.96 -8.99
C LEU A 33 -19.22 -17.02 -7.46
N ALA A 34 -18.09 -17.48 -6.94
CA ALA A 34 -17.88 -17.64 -5.50
C ALA A 34 -17.91 -16.31 -4.73
N ILE A 35 -17.37 -15.22 -5.30
CA ILE A 35 -17.32 -13.90 -4.66
C ILE A 35 -18.69 -13.18 -4.77
N LEU A 36 -19.42 -13.34 -5.88
CA LEU A 36 -20.82 -12.92 -6.02
C LEU A 36 -21.74 -13.68 -5.05
N VAL A 37 -21.50 -14.99 -4.88
CA VAL A 37 -22.17 -15.84 -3.89
C VAL A 37 -21.79 -15.41 -2.48
N LEU A 38 -20.59 -14.88 -2.22
CA LEU A 38 -20.15 -14.38 -0.92
C LEU A 38 -20.75 -13.03 -0.56
N LEU A 39 -20.78 -12.07 -1.49
CA LEU A 39 -21.52 -10.83 -1.27
C LEU A 39 -23.00 -11.15 -1.03
N SER A 40 -23.56 -12.07 -1.81
CA SER A 40 -24.93 -12.54 -1.63
C SER A 40 -25.11 -13.24 -0.28
N SER A 41 -24.26 -14.19 0.10
CA SER A 41 -24.43 -14.98 1.35
C SER A 41 -24.08 -14.21 2.63
N VAL A 42 -23.27 -13.17 2.55
CA VAL A 42 -22.94 -12.26 3.67
C VAL A 42 -24.01 -11.17 3.85
N LEU A 43 -24.74 -10.82 2.79
CA LEU A 43 -25.95 -10.00 2.84
C LEU A 43 -27.18 -10.84 3.27
N LEU A 44 -27.33 -12.09 2.79
CA LEU A 44 -28.43 -13.03 3.06
C LEU A 44 -28.39 -13.66 4.47
N GLY A 45 -28.41 -12.84 5.52
CA GLY A 45 -28.51 -13.31 6.90
C GLY A 45 -29.65 -14.34 7.08
N GLY A 46 -29.30 -15.62 7.17
CA GLY A 46 -30.14 -16.72 7.67
C GLY A 46 -31.59 -16.80 7.18
N SER A 47 -31.82 -17.26 5.95
CA SER A 47 -33.07 -17.95 5.59
C SER A 47 -32.86 -18.82 4.35
N CYS A 48 -33.09 -20.13 4.47
CA CYS A 48 -33.02 -21.12 3.40
C CYS A 48 -34.24 -21.01 2.46
N SER A 49 -34.40 -19.88 1.77
CA SER A 49 -35.28 -19.79 0.61
C SER A 49 -34.43 -19.44 -0.59
N GLU A 50 -34.28 -20.39 -1.53
CA GLU A 50 -33.54 -20.22 -2.78
C GLU A 50 -33.95 -18.92 -3.48
N PRO A 51 -33.08 -17.90 -3.55
CA PRO A 51 -33.34 -16.76 -4.39
C PRO A 51 -32.87 -17.12 -5.79
N LYS A 52 -33.78 -17.12 -6.78
CA LYS A 52 -33.38 -16.96 -8.19
C LYS A 52 -32.52 -15.69 -8.27
N ALA A 53 -31.23 -15.87 -8.53
CA ALA A 53 -30.29 -14.78 -8.74
C ALA A 53 -30.80 -13.93 -9.91
N VAL A 54 -30.81 -12.61 -9.73
CA VAL A 54 -31.04 -11.67 -10.85
C VAL A 54 -29.86 -11.83 -11.81
N PRO A 55 -30.08 -12.13 -13.10
CA PRO A 55 -28.99 -12.28 -14.05
C PRO A 55 -28.15 -11.00 -14.09
N LEU A 56 -26.82 -11.16 -14.20
CA LEU A 56 -25.88 -10.05 -14.29
C LEU A 56 -26.24 -9.09 -15.44
N GLU A 57 -26.85 -9.62 -16.52
CA GLU A 57 -27.35 -8.85 -17.65
C GLU A 57 -28.51 -7.90 -17.31
N GLU A 58 -29.28 -8.18 -16.24
CA GLU A 58 -30.39 -7.33 -15.79
C GLU A 58 -29.92 -6.23 -14.82
N LEU A 59 -28.85 -6.50 -14.06
CA LEU A 59 -28.15 -5.50 -13.23
C LEU A 59 -27.32 -4.50 -14.05
N GLN A 60 -26.84 -4.91 -15.23
CA GLN A 60 -26.01 -4.08 -16.14
C GLN A 60 -26.82 -3.25 -17.15
N LYS A 61 -28.15 -3.37 -17.19
CA LYS A 61 -28.99 -2.54 -18.06
C LYS A 61 -29.11 -1.13 -17.47
N ASP A 62 -28.40 -0.19 -18.10
CA ASP A 62 -28.33 1.23 -17.75
C ASP A 62 -29.62 2.03 -18.06
N ILE A 63 -30.78 1.38 -18.04
CA ILE A 63 -32.10 2.05 -17.99
C ILE A 63 -32.48 2.16 -16.51
N ALA A 64 -31.69 2.91 -15.75
CA ALA A 64 -32.02 3.18 -14.36
C ALA A 64 -33.26 4.10 -14.34
N PRO A 65 -34.30 3.78 -13.56
CA PRO A 65 -35.38 4.74 -13.30
C PRO A 65 -34.78 6.00 -12.66
N PRO A 66 -35.47 7.15 -12.73
CA PRO A 66 -35.06 8.34 -12.00
C PRO A 66 -34.74 8.02 -10.53
N PHE A 67 -33.74 8.70 -9.99
CA PHE A 67 -33.33 8.49 -8.60
C PHE A 67 -34.50 8.71 -7.65
N ASP A 68 -34.80 7.69 -6.84
CA ASP A 68 -35.75 7.74 -5.74
C ASP A 68 -35.21 6.86 -4.61
N TYR A 69 -35.19 7.40 -3.40
CA TYR A 69 -34.80 6.67 -2.20
C TYR A 69 -35.71 5.46 -1.94
N SER A 70 -36.99 5.53 -2.32
CA SER A 70 -37.95 4.43 -2.17
C SER A 70 -37.57 3.16 -2.93
N LEU A 71 -36.64 3.24 -3.89
CA LEU A 71 -36.08 2.08 -4.58
C LEU A 71 -35.09 1.29 -3.71
N TYR A 72 -34.51 1.94 -2.69
CA TYR A 72 -33.41 1.39 -1.90
C TYR A 72 -33.74 1.27 -0.41
N CYS A 73 -34.46 2.24 0.14
CA CYS A 73 -34.73 2.33 1.57
C CYS A 73 -36.13 2.86 1.89
N ASP A 74 -36.58 2.58 3.11
CA ASP A 74 -37.74 3.23 3.72
C ASP A 74 -37.45 4.70 4.08
N GLU A 75 -38.42 5.36 4.70
CA GLU A 75 -38.34 6.79 5.06
C GLU A 75 -37.21 7.11 6.05
N ASP A 76 -36.84 6.13 6.90
CA ASP A 76 -35.78 6.25 7.89
C ASP A 76 -34.38 5.96 7.30
N GLY A 77 -34.33 5.52 6.05
CA GLY A 77 -33.08 5.18 5.37
C GLY A 77 -32.67 3.73 5.58
N THR A 78 -33.53 2.89 6.16
CA THR A 78 -33.32 1.45 6.31
C THR A 78 -33.45 0.76 4.97
N LEU A 79 -32.47 -0.05 4.58
CA LEU A 79 -32.52 -0.80 3.31
C LEU A 79 -33.78 -1.68 3.25
N LEU A 80 -34.50 -1.65 2.12
CA LEU A 80 -35.68 -2.49 1.88
C LEU A 80 -35.35 -4.00 1.73
N GLY A 81 -34.06 -4.33 1.76
CA GLY A 81 -33.53 -5.69 1.70
C GLY A 81 -32.21 -5.76 0.94
N ASP A 82 -31.61 -6.94 0.91
CA ASP A 82 -30.26 -7.17 0.35
C ASP A 82 -30.15 -6.82 -1.13
N ARG A 83 -31.24 -7.04 -1.88
CA ARG A 83 -31.33 -6.69 -3.30
C ARG A 83 -31.23 -5.19 -3.54
N SER A 84 -31.77 -4.38 -2.62
CA SER A 84 -31.71 -2.92 -2.69
C SER A 84 -30.29 -2.39 -2.49
N ALA A 85 -29.51 -3.02 -1.62
CA ALA A 85 -28.09 -2.69 -1.42
C ALA A 85 -27.27 -2.97 -2.69
N VAL A 86 -27.43 -4.16 -3.27
CA VAL A 86 -26.76 -4.55 -4.53
C VAL A 86 -27.17 -3.62 -5.66
N LEU A 87 -28.47 -3.35 -5.79
CA LEU A 87 -28.99 -2.47 -6.85
C LEU A 87 -28.43 -1.04 -6.73
N LEU A 88 -28.33 -0.50 -5.51
CA LEU A 88 -27.75 0.82 -5.27
C LEU A 88 -26.27 0.87 -5.66
N VAL A 89 -25.50 -0.13 -5.25
CA VAL A 89 -24.06 -0.23 -5.54
C VAL A 89 -23.79 -0.31 -7.05
N TYR A 90 -24.62 -1.06 -7.79
CA TYR A 90 -24.44 -1.24 -9.23
C TYR A 90 -24.92 -0.03 -10.06
N ARG A 91 -25.76 0.83 -9.49
CA ARG A 91 -26.21 2.08 -10.13
C ARG A 91 -25.32 3.23 -9.69
N ALA A 92 -24.18 3.38 -10.36
CA ALA A 92 -23.15 4.34 -9.98
C ALA A 92 -23.68 5.76 -9.73
N SER A 93 -24.49 6.31 -10.64
CA SER A 93 -25.07 7.66 -10.48
C SER A 93 -25.94 7.81 -9.22
N HIS A 94 -26.65 6.75 -8.83
CA HIS A 94 -27.49 6.74 -7.63
C HIS A 94 -26.68 6.57 -6.36
N LEU A 95 -25.65 5.72 -6.38
CA LEU A 95 -24.71 5.59 -5.27
C LEU A 95 -24.02 6.93 -4.98
N GLU A 96 -23.54 7.61 -6.01
CA GLU A 96 -22.89 8.92 -5.86
C GLU A 96 -23.87 9.98 -5.37
N ARG A 97 -25.14 9.91 -5.79
CA ARG A 97 -26.18 10.81 -5.27
C ARG A 97 -26.44 10.59 -3.78
N VAL A 98 -26.63 9.33 -3.36
CA VAL A 98 -26.83 8.98 -1.93
C VAL A 98 -25.63 9.42 -1.10
N TYR A 99 -24.42 9.19 -1.60
CA TYR A 99 -23.20 9.62 -0.91
C TYR A 99 -23.10 11.15 -0.79
N GLY A 100 -23.36 11.89 -1.87
CA GLY A 100 -23.38 13.35 -1.85
C GLY A 100 -24.44 13.92 -0.90
N ASP A 101 -25.65 13.35 -0.91
CA ASP A 101 -26.72 13.75 0.00
C ASP A 101 -26.37 13.43 1.47
N ALA A 102 -25.69 12.30 1.73
CA ALA A 102 -25.21 11.95 3.07
C ALA A 102 -24.16 12.95 3.59
N LEU A 103 -23.22 13.37 2.73
CA LEU A 103 -22.25 14.42 3.05
C LEU A 103 -22.92 15.79 3.27
N ALA A 104 -24.04 16.05 2.59
CA ALA A 104 -24.85 17.26 2.78
C ALA A 104 -25.72 17.22 4.05
N GLY A 105 -25.62 16.17 4.87
CA GLY A 105 -26.34 16.06 6.14
C GLY A 105 -27.75 15.49 6.02
N ASN A 106 -28.11 14.84 4.91
CA ASN A 106 -29.41 14.19 4.80
C ASN A 106 -29.45 12.92 5.68
N PRO A 107 -30.33 12.85 6.70
CA PRO A 107 -30.31 11.75 7.67
C PRO A 107 -30.69 10.40 7.04
N ARG A 108 -31.64 10.40 6.09
CA ARG A 108 -32.06 9.19 5.35
C ARG A 108 -30.92 8.64 4.50
N ALA A 109 -30.16 9.53 3.86
CA ALA A 109 -29.00 9.16 3.05
C ALA A 109 -27.83 8.66 3.91
N GLN A 110 -27.58 9.30 5.07
CA GLN A 110 -26.56 8.87 6.03
C GLN A 110 -26.85 7.48 6.59
N ALA A 111 -28.09 7.22 7.00
CA ALA A 111 -28.51 5.91 7.48
C ALA A 111 -28.35 4.83 6.39
N LEU A 112 -28.78 5.13 5.16
CA LEU A 112 -28.65 4.23 4.01
C LEU A 112 -27.18 3.93 3.68
N PHE A 113 -26.34 4.96 3.55
CA PHE A 113 -24.93 4.79 3.19
C PHE A 113 -24.12 4.09 4.30
N GLY A 114 -24.41 4.39 5.58
CA GLY A 114 -23.79 3.71 6.72
C GLY A 114 -24.08 2.21 6.77
N GLN A 115 -25.27 1.78 6.33
CA GLN A 115 -25.58 0.35 6.16
C GLN A 115 -24.76 -0.29 5.04
N LEU A 116 -24.54 0.42 3.92
CA LEU A 116 -23.66 -0.06 2.84
C LEU A 116 -22.21 -0.22 3.34
N GLU A 117 -21.68 0.77 4.07
CA GLU A 117 -20.35 0.69 4.67
C GLU A 117 -20.23 -0.52 5.62
N THR A 118 -21.25 -0.76 6.44
CA THR A 118 -21.30 -1.92 7.35
C THR A 118 -21.27 -3.26 6.59
N ALA A 119 -22.05 -3.38 5.52
CA ALA A 119 -22.09 -4.57 4.69
C ALA A 119 -20.77 -4.82 3.94
N VAL A 120 -20.19 -3.76 3.38
CA VAL A 120 -18.92 -3.80 2.66
C VAL A 120 -17.75 -4.12 3.60
N SER A 121 -17.78 -3.56 4.82
CA SER A 121 -16.83 -3.88 5.89
C SER A 121 -16.85 -5.37 6.24
N ARG A 122 -18.04 -5.95 6.45
CA ARG A 122 -18.21 -7.39 6.72
C ARG A 122 -17.66 -8.26 5.59
N THR A 123 -17.90 -7.84 4.35
CA THR A 123 -17.36 -8.52 3.15
C THR A 123 -15.83 -8.52 3.16
N GLY A 124 -15.20 -7.37 3.41
CA GLY A 124 -13.74 -7.28 3.51
C GLY A 124 -13.16 -8.21 4.57
N MET A 125 -13.79 -8.30 5.74
CA MET A 125 -13.36 -9.22 6.81
C MET A 125 -13.47 -10.69 6.39
N GLU A 126 -14.57 -11.08 5.73
CA GLU A 126 -14.79 -12.46 5.32
C GLU A 126 -13.85 -12.89 4.19
N MET A 127 -13.60 -11.98 3.23
CA MET A 127 -12.58 -12.18 2.20
C MET A 127 -11.20 -12.44 2.82
N ALA A 128 -10.83 -11.71 3.87
CA ALA A 128 -9.57 -11.94 4.57
C ALA A 128 -9.54 -13.32 5.24
N LYS A 129 -10.60 -13.71 5.96
CA LYS A 129 -10.66 -15.02 6.60
C LYS A 129 -10.50 -16.18 5.61
N GLN A 130 -11.13 -16.06 4.45
CA GLN A 130 -11.08 -17.10 3.43
C GLN A 130 -9.73 -17.15 2.71
N SER A 131 -9.17 -15.98 2.42
CA SER A 131 -7.89 -15.89 1.70
C SER A 131 -6.69 -16.25 2.58
N LEU A 132 -6.85 -16.13 3.90
CA LEU A 132 -5.76 -16.29 4.89
C LEU A 132 -5.95 -17.51 5.80
N GLY A 133 -7.06 -18.25 5.69
CA GLY A 133 -7.33 -19.43 6.49
C GLY A 133 -6.37 -20.60 6.23
N ILE A 134 -6.26 -21.51 7.21
CA ILE A 134 -5.31 -22.65 7.25
C ILE A 134 -5.38 -23.56 6.00
N ALA A 135 -6.53 -23.61 5.32
CA ALA A 135 -6.71 -24.40 4.10
C ALA A 135 -6.00 -23.83 2.85
N CYS A 136 -5.53 -22.57 2.90
CA CYS A 136 -5.00 -21.86 1.73
C CYS A 136 -3.47 -21.96 1.54
N GLY A 137 -2.77 -22.75 2.34
CA GLY A 137 -1.29 -22.78 2.38
C GLY A 137 -0.56 -23.28 1.11
N SER A 138 -1.24 -23.63 0.01
CA SER A 138 -0.56 -24.14 -1.20
C SER A 138 -1.28 -23.99 -2.55
N LEU A 139 -2.42 -23.28 -2.62
CA LEU A 139 -3.20 -23.19 -3.88
C LEU A 139 -3.21 -21.77 -4.48
N PRO A 140 -2.98 -21.61 -5.81
CA PRO A 140 -3.04 -20.32 -6.51
C PRO A 140 -4.42 -19.63 -6.49
N ALA A 141 -5.45 -20.32 -6.00
CA ALA A 141 -6.82 -19.82 -5.91
C ALA A 141 -7.08 -18.90 -4.70
N CYS A 142 -6.12 -18.77 -3.77
CA CYS A 142 -6.28 -17.99 -2.53
C CYS A 142 -5.75 -16.54 -2.62
N VAL A 143 -5.37 -16.08 -3.81
CA VAL A 143 -5.01 -14.67 -4.03
C VAL A 143 -6.29 -13.88 -4.28
N VAL A 144 -6.57 -12.91 -3.42
CA VAL A 144 -7.68 -11.97 -3.64
C VAL A 144 -7.46 -11.25 -4.96
N GLN A 145 -8.40 -11.45 -5.88
CA GLN A 145 -8.39 -10.82 -7.19
C GLN A 145 -8.98 -9.41 -7.08
N TRP A 146 -8.22 -8.49 -6.50
CA TRP A 146 -8.64 -7.09 -6.30
C TRP A 146 -9.06 -6.39 -7.59
N HIS A 147 -8.53 -6.81 -8.74
CA HIS A 147 -8.93 -6.33 -10.07
C HIS A 147 -10.42 -6.57 -10.38
N LYS A 148 -11.05 -7.57 -9.76
CA LYS A 148 -12.50 -7.82 -9.92
C LYS A 148 -13.37 -6.92 -9.06
N LEU A 149 -12.79 -6.09 -8.18
CA LEU A 149 -13.58 -5.13 -7.40
C LEU A 149 -14.38 -4.17 -8.28
N ASP A 150 -13.91 -3.86 -9.48
CA ASP A 150 -14.67 -3.04 -10.43
C ASP A 150 -15.92 -3.76 -10.97
N GLU A 151 -15.98 -5.10 -10.90
CA GLU A 151 -17.21 -5.87 -11.15
C GLU A 151 -18.18 -5.77 -9.97
N PHE A 152 -17.69 -5.61 -8.73
CA PHE A 152 -18.50 -5.60 -7.49
C PHE A 152 -18.94 -4.21 -7.04
N LEU A 153 -18.11 -3.19 -7.25
CA LEU A 153 -18.30 -1.79 -6.87
C LEU A 153 -18.04 -0.93 -8.12
N PRO A 154 -18.93 -0.95 -9.13
CA PRO A 154 -18.64 -0.37 -10.45
C PRO A 154 -18.48 1.16 -10.44
N SER A 155 -19.08 1.86 -9.48
CA SER A 155 -18.92 3.32 -9.38
C SER A 155 -17.47 3.73 -9.17
N ARG A 156 -16.97 4.67 -9.97
CA ARG A 156 -15.64 5.29 -9.79
C ARG A 156 -15.70 6.68 -9.14
N GLY A 157 -16.88 7.12 -8.72
CA GLY A 157 -17.06 8.38 -7.99
C GLY A 157 -16.67 8.27 -6.51
N GLU A 158 -16.85 9.36 -5.77
CA GLU A 158 -16.41 9.48 -4.37
C GLU A 158 -17.08 8.44 -3.43
N GLY A 159 -18.36 8.15 -3.63
CA GLY A 159 -19.09 7.14 -2.87
C GLY A 159 -18.58 5.73 -3.15
N GLY A 160 -18.32 5.41 -4.42
CA GLY A 160 -17.68 4.16 -4.82
C GLY A 160 -16.26 4.00 -4.27
N LEU A 161 -15.47 5.07 -4.25
CA LEU A 161 -14.12 5.07 -3.67
C LEU A 161 -14.18 4.85 -2.16
N ARG A 162 -15.14 5.49 -1.47
CA ARG A 162 -15.35 5.32 -0.03
C ARG A 162 -15.68 3.87 0.33
N LEU A 163 -16.59 3.22 -0.39
CA LEU A 163 -16.90 1.81 -0.15
C LEU A 163 -15.69 0.89 -0.39
N ARG A 164 -14.89 1.12 -1.44
CA ARG A 164 -13.65 0.36 -1.67
C ARG A 164 -12.66 0.52 -0.51
N GLN A 165 -12.52 1.73 0.03
CA GLN A 165 -11.68 2.00 1.19
C GLN A 165 -12.17 1.23 2.42
N VAL A 166 -13.46 1.30 2.73
CA VAL A 166 -14.05 0.57 3.86
C VAL A 166 -13.84 -0.95 3.73
N MET A 167 -13.93 -1.49 2.51
CA MET A 167 -13.64 -2.90 2.25
C MET A 167 -12.17 -3.24 2.52
N ALA A 168 -11.25 -2.45 1.96
CA ALA A 168 -9.81 -2.65 2.08
C ALA A 168 -9.35 -2.56 3.55
N ASP A 169 -9.85 -1.56 4.28
CA ASP A 169 -9.55 -1.38 5.71
C ASP A 169 -10.01 -2.60 6.52
N SER A 170 -11.20 -3.11 6.22
CA SER A 170 -11.78 -4.24 6.94
C SER A 170 -11.10 -5.57 6.62
N PHE A 171 -10.65 -5.75 5.37
CA PHE A 171 -9.78 -6.85 4.98
C PHE A 171 -8.45 -6.79 5.72
N SER A 172 -7.82 -5.61 5.76
CA SER A 172 -6.55 -5.39 6.46
C SER A 172 -6.66 -5.75 7.94
N ARG A 173 -7.70 -5.27 8.63
CA ARG A 173 -8.01 -5.62 10.02
C ARG A 173 -8.08 -7.12 10.25
N ALA A 174 -8.89 -7.82 9.46
CA ALA A 174 -9.09 -9.25 9.61
C ALA A 174 -7.81 -10.04 9.29
N ALA A 175 -6.97 -9.56 8.37
CA ALA A 175 -5.66 -10.13 8.09
C ALA A 175 -4.67 -9.98 9.25
N MET A 176 -4.63 -8.81 9.87
CA MET A 176 -3.77 -8.54 11.04
C MET A 176 -4.17 -9.39 12.25
N LEU A 177 -5.46 -9.58 12.49
CA LEU A 177 -5.97 -10.45 13.56
C LEU A 177 -5.60 -11.93 13.39
N GLN A 178 -5.29 -12.37 12.17
CA GLN A 178 -4.81 -13.73 11.90
C GLN A 178 -3.27 -13.85 11.94
N HIS A 179 -2.57 -12.80 12.38
CA HIS A 179 -1.09 -12.73 12.42
C HIS A 179 -0.41 -12.95 11.06
N VAL A 180 -1.15 -12.82 9.95
CA VAL A 180 -0.60 -12.93 8.60
C VAL A 180 -0.17 -11.54 8.14
N SER A 181 1.12 -11.21 8.32
CA SER A 181 1.68 -9.95 7.84
C SER A 181 2.60 -10.14 6.63
N ASN A 182 2.24 -9.49 5.50
CA ASN A 182 3.08 -8.82 4.49
C ASN A 182 2.65 -8.96 3.01
N THR A 183 1.81 -9.93 2.63
CA THR A 183 1.25 -10.00 1.25
C THR A 183 0.05 -9.06 1.06
N THR A 184 -0.71 -8.80 2.12
CA THR A 184 -1.90 -7.93 2.13
C THR A 184 -1.59 -6.44 2.00
N VAL A 185 -0.45 -5.97 2.52
CA VAL A 185 -0.03 -4.57 2.40
C VAL A 185 0.30 -4.20 0.94
N SER A 186 0.73 -5.17 0.12
CA SER A 186 0.91 -4.94 -1.32
C SER A 186 -0.41 -4.74 -2.06
N ALA A 187 -1.49 -5.41 -1.64
CA ALA A 187 -2.83 -5.16 -2.18
C ALA A 187 -3.37 -3.77 -1.78
N VAL A 188 -3.05 -3.31 -0.56
CA VAL A 188 -3.37 -1.96 -0.09
C VAL A 188 -2.56 -0.90 -0.84
N LEU A 189 -1.29 -1.18 -1.19
CA LEU A 189 -0.46 -0.31 -2.03
C LEU A 189 -1.01 -0.18 -3.47
N ASP A 190 -1.49 -1.25 -4.08
CA ASP A 190 -2.13 -1.18 -5.41
C ASP A 190 -3.44 -0.37 -5.39
N VAL A 191 -4.17 -0.35 -4.26
CA VAL A 191 -5.37 0.48 -4.06
C VAL A 191 -5.03 1.94 -3.72
N LEU A 192 -4.02 2.18 -2.88
CA LEU A 192 -3.57 3.53 -2.47
C LEU A 192 -2.89 4.29 -3.62
N LEU A 193 -2.16 3.60 -4.50
CA LEU A 193 -1.54 4.17 -5.69
C LEU A 193 -2.56 4.60 -6.77
N VAL A 194 -3.81 4.13 -6.66
CA VAL A 194 -4.94 4.53 -7.52
C VAL A 194 -5.75 5.70 -6.90
N GLY A 195 -5.83 5.80 -5.56
CA GLY A 195 -6.64 6.81 -4.87
C GLY A 195 -5.94 8.14 -4.51
N THR A 196 -4.61 8.17 -4.39
CA THR A 196 -3.89 9.34 -3.83
C THR A 196 -3.65 10.51 -4.78
N VAL A 197 -3.83 10.32 -6.08
CA VAL A 197 -3.44 11.37 -7.04
C VAL A 197 -4.51 12.48 -7.19
N LEU A 198 -5.74 12.28 -6.70
CA LEU A 198 -6.84 13.23 -6.94
C LEU A 198 -7.26 14.13 -5.78
N LYS A 199 -6.61 14.12 -4.59
CA LYS A 199 -7.08 15.02 -3.51
C LYS A 199 -5.97 15.56 -2.59
N ARG A 200 -5.14 16.46 -3.13
CA ARG A 200 -4.44 17.48 -2.32
C ARG A 200 -5.14 18.83 -2.50
N GLY A 201 -6.35 18.91 -1.97
CA GLY A 201 -7.14 20.13 -1.90
C GLY A 201 -8.30 19.88 -0.95
N ALA A 202 -8.24 20.48 0.24
CA ALA A 202 -9.24 20.40 1.31
C ALA A 202 -9.35 19.06 2.06
N VAL A 203 -8.39 18.75 2.94
CA VAL A 203 -8.64 18.54 4.40
C VAL A 203 -7.31 18.82 5.10
N GLY A 204 -7.20 19.97 5.76
CA GLY A 204 -6.06 20.29 6.63
C GLY A 204 -6.18 19.57 7.98
N ALA A 205 -5.11 19.63 8.78
CA ALA A 205 -4.99 19.01 10.11
C ALA A 205 -6.18 19.24 11.08
N ALA A 206 -7.00 20.27 10.83
CA ALA A 206 -8.24 20.54 11.57
C ALA A 206 -9.34 19.48 11.38
N GLY A 207 -9.44 18.82 10.21
CA GLY A 207 -10.46 17.78 9.96
C GLY A 207 -10.22 16.51 10.76
N THR A 208 -8.96 16.17 11.02
CA THR A 208 -8.56 15.06 11.88
C THR A 208 -8.82 15.32 13.37
N GLU A 209 -8.70 16.57 13.82
CA GLU A 209 -9.05 16.92 15.21
C GLU A 209 -10.57 16.92 15.44
N ALA A 210 -11.36 17.34 14.43
CA ALA A 210 -12.81 17.28 14.49
C ALA A 210 -13.34 15.84 14.61
N ALA A 211 -12.81 14.89 13.82
CA ALA A 211 -13.20 13.48 13.89
C ALA A 211 -12.81 12.82 15.24
N VAL A 212 -11.69 13.23 15.84
CA VAL A 212 -11.25 12.74 17.16
C VAL A 212 -12.08 13.34 18.30
N ALA A 213 -12.51 14.60 18.16
CA ALA A 213 -13.41 15.25 19.10
C ALA A 213 -14.82 14.64 19.06
N GLU A 214 -15.32 14.33 17.87
CA GLU A 214 -16.61 13.69 17.65
C GLU A 214 -16.65 12.25 18.19
N ALA A 215 -15.57 11.48 17.98
CA ALA A 215 -15.41 10.14 18.57
C ALA A 215 -15.32 10.17 20.12
N ARG A 216 -14.76 11.22 20.71
CA ARG A 216 -14.76 11.42 22.17
C ARG A 216 -16.11 11.86 22.73
N ALA A 217 -16.87 12.66 21.98
CA ALA A 217 -18.22 13.07 22.35
C ALA A 217 -19.19 11.87 22.34
N LEU A 218 -19.14 11.03 21.31
CA LEU A 218 -19.94 9.79 21.26
C LEU A 218 -19.60 8.81 22.39
N ALA A 219 -18.33 8.71 22.78
CA ALA A 219 -17.88 7.85 23.87
C ALA A 219 -18.28 8.37 25.27
N ALA A 220 -18.57 9.67 25.40
CA ALA A 220 -19.01 10.27 26.66
C ALA A 220 -20.53 10.17 26.87
N GLU A 221 -21.31 10.10 25.78
CA GLU A 221 -22.78 10.08 25.84
C GLU A 221 -23.39 8.67 25.90
N THR A 222 -22.65 7.63 25.52
CA THR A 222 -23.16 6.26 25.51
C THR A 222 -22.40 5.38 26.49
N SER A 223 -23.09 4.91 27.54
CA SER A 223 -22.60 3.96 28.54
C SER A 223 -22.43 2.55 27.96
N VAL A 224 -21.67 2.42 26.88
CA VAL A 224 -21.53 1.15 26.16
C VAL A 224 -20.42 0.28 26.77
N ALA A 225 -20.74 -1.00 26.88
CA ALA A 225 -19.88 -2.07 27.36
C ALA A 225 -18.45 -2.03 26.77
N PRO A 226 -17.43 -2.52 27.52
CA PRO A 226 -16.00 -2.34 27.23
C PRO A 226 -15.48 -2.86 25.87
N VAL A 227 -16.31 -3.61 25.12
CA VAL A 227 -15.95 -4.20 23.82
C VAL A 227 -16.10 -3.19 22.66
N GLU A 228 -17.09 -2.28 22.69
CA GLU A 228 -17.26 -1.29 21.63
C GLU A 228 -16.30 -0.10 21.75
N ALA A 229 -16.03 0.35 22.98
CA ALA A 229 -15.01 1.35 23.26
C ALA A 229 -13.60 0.86 22.82
N GLY A 230 -13.32 -0.43 23.01
CA GLY A 230 -12.09 -1.06 22.50
C GLY A 230 -12.02 -1.07 20.98
N ARG A 231 -13.15 -1.31 20.29
CA ARG A 231 -13.21 -1.35 18.82
C ARG A 231 -13.04 0.03 18.18
N LEU A 232 -13.62 1.07 18.77
CA LEU A 232 -13.46 2.47 18.34
C LEU A 232 -12.04 2.99 18.59
N ALA A 233 -11.43 2.62 19.72
CA ALA A 233 -10.04 2.99 20.02
C ALA A 233 -9.03 2.35 19.05
N VAL A 234 -9.27 1.09 18.65
CA VAL A 234 -8.44 0.37 17.66
C VAL A 234 -8.62 0.98 16.26
N ALA A 235 -9.86 1.27 15.84
CA ALA A 235 -10.11 1.95 14.56
C ALA A 235 -9.47 3.35 14.49
N GLY A 236 -9.50 4.11 15.59
CA GLY A 236 -8.81 5.40 15.69
C GLY A 236 -7.28 5.28 15.64
N LEU A 237 -6.69 4.20 16.17
CA LEU A 237 -5.26 3.92 16.06
C LEU A 237 -4.87 3.49 14.63
N GLU A 238 -5.74 2.76 13.93
CA GLU A 238 -5.53 2.28 12.55
C GLU A 238 -5.57 3.40 11.51
N VAL A 239 -6.54 4.32 11.61
CA VAL A 239 -6.59 5.51 10.74
C VAL A 239 -5.34 6.38 10.94
N ARG A 240 -4.83 6.46 12.17
CA ARG A 240 -3.58 7.19 12.47
C ARG A 240 -2.37 6.48 11.88
N LEU A 241 -2.28 5.15 11.97
CA LEU A 241 -1.22 4.35 11.36
C LEU A 241 -1.20 4.48 9.82
N ALA A 242 -2.35 4.37 9.16
CA ALA A 242 -2.46 4.54 7.70
C ALA A 242 -2.16 5.98 7.26
N ALA A 243 -2.60 6.98 8.04
CA ALA A 243 -2.29 8.39 7.80
C ALA A 243 -0.80 8.74 8.00
N GLU A 244 0.00 7.86 8.62
CA GLU A 244 1.43 8.04 8.82
C GLU A 244 2.28 7.29 7.79
N GLU A 245 1.89 6.05 7.47
CA GLU A 245 2.56 5.26 6.45
C GLU A 245 2.44 5.90 5.07
N LEU A 246 1.29 6.49 4.75
CA LEU A 246 1.05 7.08 3.45
C LEU A 246 1.97 8.28 3.16
N PRO A 247 2.08 9.31 4.03
CA PRO A 247 3.07 10.37 3.86
C PRO A 247 4.52 9.88 3.79
N ALA A 248 4.87 8.83 4.54
CA ALA A 248 6.22 8.27 4.50
C ALA A 248 6.52 7.61 3.15
N LEU A 249 5.57 6.81 2.62
CA LEU A 249 5.68 6.17 1.32
C LEU A 249 5.68 7.21 0.18
N GLU A 250 4.82 8.23 0.26
CA GLU A 250 4.80 9.37 -0.67
C GLU A 250 6.12 10.13 -0.68
N ALA A 251 6.68 10.44 0.50
CA ALA A 251 7.95 11.15 0.60
C ALA A 251 9.08 10.30 -0.02
N ARG A 252 9.08 8.99 0.21
CA ARG A 252 10.12 8.09 -0.31
C ARG A 252 10.02 7.89 -1.82
N ILE A 253 8.82 7.69 -2.37
CA ILE A 253 8.68 7.57 -3.82
C ILE A 253 9.07 8.86 -4.54
N VAL A 254 8.78 10.03 -3.94
CA VAL A 254 9.25 11.34 -4.46
C VAL A 254 10.77 11.46 -4.38
N GLU A 255 11.40 11.05 -3.27
CA GLU A 255 12.86 11.05 -3.14
C GLU A 255 13.52 10.09 -4.15
N GLU A 256 12.98 8.89 -4.35
CA GLU A 256 13.50 7.94 -5.35
C GLU A 256 13.29 8.45 -6.78
N GLU A 257 12.14 9.02 -7.09
CA GLU A 257 11.86 9.62 -8.40
C GLU A 257 12.78 10.82 -8.67
N ALA A 258 13.07 11.63 -7.65
CA ALA A 258 13.98 12.77 -7.77
C ALA A 258 15.42 12.33 -8.11
N LEU A 259 15.85 11.17 -7.61
CA LEU A 259 17.17 10.59 -7.89
C LEU A 259 17.21 9.78 -9.20
N ALA A 260 16.05 9.47 -9.80
CA ALA A 260 15.98 8.66 -11.00
C ALA A 260 16.57 9.40 -12.22
N THR A 261 17.65 8.85 -12.77
CA THR A 261 18.28 9.27 -14.03
C THR A 261 17.72 8.55 -15.27
N ALA A 262 16.60 7.82 -15.10
CA ALA A 262 15.99 7.02 -16.15
C ALA A 262 15.30 7.90 -17.23
N ALA A 263 14.93 7.27 -18.35
CA ALA A 263 14.32 7.97 -19.48
C ALA A 263 13.01 8.69 -19.07
N ARG A 264 12.92 9.97 -19.44
CA ARG A 264 11.78 10.85 -19.23
C ARG A 264 11.23 11.35 -20.56
N HIS A 265 9.97 11.76 -20.55
CA HIS A 265 9.36 12.47 -21.68
C HIS A 265 9.98 13.87 -21.87
N PRO A 266 9.78 14.51 -23.03
CA PRO A 266 10.23 15.88 -23.25
C PRO A 266 9.62 16.87 -22.25
N PRO A 267 10.36 17.89 -21.79
CA PRO A 267 9.88 18.86 -20.79
C PRO A 267 8.95 19.94 -21.36
N ARG A 268 8.93 20.15 -22.68
CA ARG A 268 8.08 21.17 -23.31
C ARG A 268 6.62 20.67 -23.38
N LEU A 269 5.69 21.43 -22.81
CA LEU A 269 4.26 21.04 -22.71
C LEU A 269 3.66 20.61 -24.06
N GLU A 270 3.90 21.36 -25.14
CA GLU A 270 3.40 21.03 -26.48
C GLU A 270 3.91 19.67 -27.00
N ALA A 271 5.18 19.36 -26.73
CA ALA A 271 5.76 18.07 -27.09
C ALA A 271 5.24 16.96 -26.16
N LEU A 272 5.07 17.26 -24.88
CA LEU A 272 4.61 16.34 -23.85
C LEU A 272 3.17 15.88 -24.12
N THR A 273 2.27 16.75 -24.56
CA THR A 273 0.87 16.42 -24.88
C THR A 273 0.74 15.26 -25.89
N ARG A 274 1.72 15.08 -26.77
CA ARG A 274 1.75 13.96 -27.74
C ARG A 274 1.91 12.59 -27.07
N TYR A 275 2.42 12.58 -25.84
CA TYR A 275 2.67 11.38 -25.03
C TYR A 275 1.65 11.23 -23.90
N ARG A 276 0.56 12.00 -23.92
CA ARG A 276 -0.48 11.94 -22.89
C ARG A 276 -1.06 10.52 -22.82
N PRO A 277 -0.87 9.80 -21.71
CA PRO A 277 -1.42 8.46 -21.57
C PRO A 277 -2.93 8.53 -21.33
N SER A 278 -3.65 7.49 -21.74
CA SER A 278 -5.08 7.31 -21.44
C SER A 278 -5.27 6.02 -20.66
N ALA A 279 -6.10 6.05 -19.62
CA ALA A 279 -6.47 4.85 -18.88
C ALA A 279 -7.01 3.74 -19.80
N SER A 280 -7.73 4.11 -20.88
CA SER A 280 -8.29 3.17 -21.86
C SER A 280 -7.32 2.68 -22.94
N GLN A 281 -6.08 3.19 -22.98
CA GLN A 281 -5.09 2.87 -24.01
C GLN A 281 -3.73 2.53 -23.36
N PRO A 282 -3.63 1.38 -22.67
CA PRO A 282 -2.37 0.93 -22.10
C PRO A 282 -1.36 0.53 -23.18
N PRO A 283 -0.05 0.50 -22.84
CA PRO A 283 0.98 -0.03 -23.71
C PRO A 283 0.75 -1.51 -24.06
N PRO A 284 1.31 -2.02 -25.18
CA PRO A 284 1.22 -3.43 -25.52
C PRO A 284 1.66 -4.34 -24.36
N GLY A 285 0.84 -5.33 -24.03
CA GLY A 285 1.09 -6.27 -22.93
C GLY A 285 0.64 -5.81 -21.54
N VAL A 286 0.10 -4.58 -21.43
CA VAL A 286 -0.47 -4.05 -20.18
C VAL A 286 -2.00 -3.99 -20.34
N GLN A 287 -2.74 -4.51 -19.36
CA GLN A 287 -4.20 -4.43 -19.37
C GLN A 287 -4.66 -3.03 -18.96
N ALA A 288 -5.79 -2.56 -19.47
CA ALA A 288 -6.29 -1.19 -19.23
C ALA A 288 -6.66 -0.96 -17.76
N ASP A 289 -7.00 -2.02 -17.04
CA ASP A 289 -7.33 -2.06 -15.61
C ASP A 289 -6.12 -2.38 -14.72
N HIS A 290 -4.91 -2.51 -15.29
CA HIS A 290 -3.72 -2.84 -14.51
C HIS A 290 -3.43 -1.70 -13.50
N PRO A 291 -3.34 -1.96 -12.18
CA PRO A 291 -3.20 -0.91 -11.16
C PRO A 291 -2.02 0.04 -11.39
N ARG A 292 -0.88 -0.51 -11.82
CA ARG A 292 0.30 0.30 -12.20
C ARG A 292 0.04 1.24 -13.37
N TRP A 293 -0.77 0.86 -14.35
CA TRP A 293 -1.11 1.73 -15.49
C TRP A 293 -1.96 2.91 -15.04
N THR A 294 -2.98 2.65 -14.23
CA THR A 294 -3.81 3.70 -13.61
C THR A 294 -2.95 4.67 -12.79
N SER A 295 -2.03 4.14 -11.97
CA SER A 295 -1.11 4.96 -11.19
C SER A 295 -0.16 5.79 -12.07
N TYR A 296 0.32 5.23 -13.18
CA TYR A 296 1.15 5.96 -14.13
C TYR A 296 0.42 7.09 -14.86
N VAL A 297 -0.83 6.87 -15.30
CA VAL A 297 -1.65 7.92 -15.93
C VAL A 297 -1.80 9.09 -14.96
N ALA A 298 -2.08 8.78 -13.69
CA ALA A 298 -2.25 9.79 -12.66
C ALA A 298 -0.91 10.51 -12.34
N TYR A 299 0.18 9.77 -12.18
CA TYR A 299 1.54 10.31 -12.04
C TYR A 299 1.91 11.25 -13.19
N TRP A 300 1.64 10.84 -14.44
CA TRP A 300 1.92 11.64 -15.62
C TRP A 300 1.16 12.96 -15.60
N HIS A 301 -0.14 12.91 -15.24
CA HIS A 301 -0.98 14.11 -15.11
C HIS A 301 -0.46 15.07 -14.06
N ARG A 302 -0.05 14.55 -12.90
CA ARG A 302 0.58 15.36 -11.84
C ARG A 302 1.82 16.09 -12.36
N CYS A 303 2.74 15.40 -13.01
CA CYS A 303 3.95 16.02 -13.56
C CYS A 303 3.65 17.04 -14.67
N TYR A 304 2.61 16.79 -15.48
CA TYR A 304 2.16 17.75 -16.48
C TYR A 304 1.65 19.04 -15.83
N GLU A 305 0.81 18.94 -14.79
CA GLU A 305 0.28 20.10 -14.06
C GLU A 305 1.38 20.88 -13.33
N GLU A 306 2.38 20.18 -12.76
CA GLU A 306 3.56 20.77 -12.14
C GLU A 306 4.39 21.55 -13.17
N LEU A 307 4.62 20.98 -14.37
CA LEU A 307 5.30 21.67 -15.47
C LEU A 307 4.50 22.85 -16.03
N ALA A 308 3.17 22.74 -16.03
CA ALA A 308 2.28 23.81 -16.47
C ALA A 308 2.09 24.93 -15.44
N GLY A 309 2.62 24.76 -14.22
CA GLY A 309 2.44 25.71 -13.12
C GLY A 309 1.01 25.75 -12.57
N THR A 310 0.14 24.82 -12.97
CA THR A 310 -1.25 24.71 -12.48
C THR A 310 -1.34 23.92 -11.19
N ARG A 311 -0.26 23.23 -10.81
CA ARG A 311 -0.13 22.52 -9.53
C ARG A 311 1.16 22.95 -8.82
N PRO A 312 1.12 23.19 -7.49
CA PRO A 312 2.33 23.48 -6.73
C PRO A 312 3.26 22.26 -6.71
N LEU A 313 4.57 22.52 -6.74
CA LEU A 313 5.58 21.49 -6.63
C LEU A 313 5.50 20.78 -5.26
N PRO A 314 5.85 19.48 -5.21
CA PRO A 314 5.97 18.79 -3.94
C PRO A 314 7.04 19.48 -3.06
N PRO A 315 6.87 19.47 -1.74
CA PRO A 315 7.87 20.00 -0.83
C PRO A 315 9.26 19.44 -1.15
N ARG A 316 10.28 20.31 -1.22
CA ARG A 316 11.69 20.02 -1.59
C ARG A 316 12.01 19.93 -3.09
N ALA A 317 11.03 19.94 -3.98
CA ALA A 317 11.33 20.04 -5.41
C ALA A 317 11.69 21.49 -5.79
N LEU A 318 12.89 21.67 -6.35
CA LEU A 318 13.38 22.97 -6.84
C LEU A 318 12.81 23.31 -8.22
N GLU A 319 12.47 22.29 -9.01
CA GLU A 319 11.96 22.42 -10.36
C GLU A 319 10.99 21.28 -10.68
N ALA A 320 10.03 21.55 -11.57
CA ALA A 320 9.17 20.53 -12.15
C ALA A 320 10.00 19.63 -13.07
N LYS A 321 9.88 18.32 -12.90
CA LYS A 321 10.52 17.33 -13.79
C LYS A 321 9.49 16.76 -14.76
N PRO A 322 9.86 16.50 -16.03
CA PRO A 322 8.99 15.75 -16.92
C PRO A 322 8.74 14.33 -16.40
N PRO A 323 7.56 13.76 -16.70
CA PRO A 323 7.24 12.42 -16.24
C PRO A 323 8.22 11.40 -16.82
N LEU A 324 8.57 10.40 -16.01
CA LEU A 324 9.25 9.20 -16.47
C LEU A 324 8.44 8.54 -17.61
N ALA A 325 9.13 7.89 -18.54
CA ALA A 325 8.48 6.98 -19.48
C ALA A 325 7.87 5.77 -18.73
N TRP A 326 6.86 5.12 -19.30
CA TRP A 326 6.17 3.97 -18.69
C TRP A 326 7.13 2.91 -18.16
N ASP A 327 8.07 2.43 -18.98
CA ASP A 327 9.02 1.38 -18.58
C ASP A 327 9.93 1.85 -17.43
N SER A 328 10.39 3.11 -17.48
CA SER A 328 11.19 3.72 -16.42
C SER A 328 10.42 3.85 -15.10
N TYR A 329 9.14 4.22 -15.18
CA TYR A 329 8.25 4.33 -14.02
C TYR A 329 7.92 2.95 -13.45
N SER A 330 7.61 1.96 -14.29
CA SER A 330 7.37 0.58 -13.85
C SER A 330 8.60 0.01 -13.14
N ALA A 331 9.80 0.23 -13.71
CA ALA A 331 11.05 -0.16 -13.08
C ALA A 331 11.36 0.60 -11.78
N LEU A 332 10.92 1.85 -11.65
CA LEU A 332 10.98 2.61 -10.39
C LEU A 332 10.10 1.92 -9.34
N LEU A 333 8.85 1.61 -9.66
CA LEU A 333 7.94 0.93 -8.73
C LEU A 333 8.46 -0.46 -8.33
N ASP A 334 9.06 -1.21 -9.25
CA ASP A 334 9.69 -2.49 -8.92
C ASP A 334 10.86 -2.34 -7.95
N ARG A 335 11.70 -1.31 -8.12
CA ARG A 335 12.77 -1.00 -7.16
C ARG A 335 12.21 -0.59 -5.81
N PHE A 336 11.20 0.28 -5.79
CA PHE A 336 10.54 0.73 -4.58
C PHE A 336 9.92 -0.44 -3.81
N GLN A 337 9.24 -1.36 -4.51
CA GLN A 337 8.69 -2.57 -3.90
C GLN A 337 9.77 -3.44 -3.25
N ARG A 338 10.89 -3.69 -3.94
CA ARG A 338 12.02 -4.43 -3.36
C ARG A 338 12.65 -3.72 -2.16
N SER A 339 12.66 -2.39 -2.16
CA SER A 339 13.14 -1.56 -1.04
C SER A 339 12.25 -1.74 0.19
N LEU A 340 10.93 -1.78 0.01
CA LEU A 340 9.98 -2.07 1.09
C LEU A 340 10.11 -3.51 1.62
N GLU A 341 10.27 -4.49 0.73
CA GLU A 341 10.48 -5.88 1.13
C GLU A 341 11.76 -6.05 1.96
N PHE A 342 12.85 -5.40 1.56
CA PHE A 342 14.11 -5.39 2.30
C PHE A 342 13.99 -4.69 3.65
N GLN A 343 13.32 -3.54 3.71
CA GLN A 343 13.05 -2.88 4.98
C GLN A 343 12.28 -3.78 5.95
N ARG A 344 11.24 -4.47 5.46
CA ARG A 344 10.45 -5.42 6.28
C ARG A 344 11.30 -6.57 6.79
N SER A 345 12.21 -7.10 5.98
CA SER A 345 13.10 -8.18 6.42
C SER A 345 14.09 -7.69 7.49
N VAL A 346 14.61 -6.46 7.36
CA VAL A 346 15.41 -5.79 8.39
C VAL A 346 14.61 -5.59 9.69
N THR A 347 13.38 -5.08 9.61
CA THR A 347 12.51 -4.90 10.79
C THR A 347 12.29 -6.23 11.51
N ARG A 348 11.97 -7.30 10.76
CA ARG A 348 11.82 -8.65 11.34
C ARG A 348 13.11 -9.10 12.02
N LYS A 349 14.27 -8.82 11.42
CA LYS A 349 15.57 -9.14 12.03
C LYS A 349 15.82 -8.37 13.33
N LEU A 350 15.42 -7.10 13.40
CA LEU A 350 15.53 -6.25 14.59
C LEU A 350 14.57 -6.64 15.71
N GLN A 351 13.43 -7.27 15.38
CA GLN A 351 12.44 -7.75 16.35
C GLN A 351 12.73 -9.16 16.88
N GLN A 352 13.60 -9.92 16.20
CA GLN A 352 13.97 -11.26 16.64
C GLN A 352 14.77 -11.20 17.95
N PRO A 353 14.35 -11.90 19.02
CA PRO A 353 15.15 -12.00 20.23
C PRO A 353 16.48 -12.68 19.90
N GLY A 354 17.60 -12.15 20.40
CA GLY A 354 18.88 -12.84 20.29
C GLY A 354 18.94 -14.09 21.16
N SER A 355 19.97 -14.90 20.93
CA SER A 355 20.20 -16.18 21.61
C SER A 355 20.36 -16.07 23.14
N SER A 356 20.59 -14.86 23.65
CA SER A 356 20.59 -14.51 25.07
C SER A 356 19.39 -13.61 25.38
N LYS A 357 18.65 -13.92 26.46
CA LYS A 357 17.45 -13.17 26.92
C LYS A 357 17.64 -11.65 26.79
N GLY A 358 16.97 -11.05 25.80
CA GLY A 358 16.69 -9.62 25.73
C GLY A 358 17.47 -8.76 24.72
N SER A 359 18.62 -9.20 24.20
CA SER A 359 19.40 -8.37 23.24
C SER A 359 19.29 -8.92 21.83
N THR A 360 19.05 -8.05 20.83
CA THR A 360 19.16 -8.44 19.42
C THR A 360 20.60 -8.22 18.96
N VAL A 361 21.10 -9.02 18.01
CA VAL A 361 22.51 -8.97 17.57
C VAL A 361 22.94 -7.56 17.13
N TRP A 362 21.99 -6.71 16.70
CA TRP A 362 22.25 -5.34 16.25
C TRP A 362 21.95 -4.26 17.30
N LEU A 363 21.27 -4.61 18.39
CA LEU A 363 20.95 -3.73 19.51
C LEU A 363 21.40 -4.39 20.83
N PRO A 364 22.71 -4.66 21.02
CA PRO A 364 23.20 -5.38 22.19
C PRO A 364 22.97 -4.64 23.50
N ASP A 365 22.92 -3.30 23.46
CA ASP A 365 22.79 -2.44 24.64
C ASP A 365 21.34 -2.12 25.02
N MET A 366 20.36 -2.47 24.17
CA MET A 366 18.95 -2.23 24.45
C MET A 366 18.34 -3.43 25.19
N LYS A 367 17.73 -3.17 26.35
CA LYS A 367 17.10 -4.21 27.17
C LYS A 367 15.71 -4.58 26.70
N GLN A 368 14.93 -3.60 26.26
CA GLN A 368 13.56 -3.75 25.78
C GLN A 368 13.36 -2.93 24.50
N PRO A 369 13.93 -3.36 23.36
CA PRO A 369 13.85 -2.59 22.12
C PRO A 369 12.42 -2.56 21.58
N LEU A 370 11.87 -1.34 21.43
CA LEU A 370 10.67 -1.05 20.65
C LEU A 370 11.10 -0.58 19.25
N ILE A 371 10.74 -1.36 18.23
CA ILE A 371 11.06 -1.05 16.83
C ILE A 371 9.85 -0.47 16.13
N THR A 372 10.03 0.68 15.47
CA THR A 372 9.00 1.34 14.69
C THR A 372 9.50 1.70 13.29
N ASP A 373 8.73 1.36 12.27
CA ASP A 373 9.07 1.64 10.88
C ASP A 373 8.51 2.99 10.43
N ASN A 374 9.13 3.58 9.40
CA ASN A 374 8.65 4.79 8.72
C ASN A 374 8.35 5.95 9.69
N THR A 375 9.13 6.08 10.75
CA THR A 375 8.89 7.08 11.79
C THR A 375 9.32 8.47 11.29
N GLY A 376 8.40 9.43 11.33
CA GLY A 376 8.69 10.82 11.01
C GLY A 376 9.56 11.48 12.08
N LEU A 377 10.69 12.05 11.67
CA LEU A 377 11.64 12.78 12.50
C LEU A 377 11.73 14.23 12.00
N GLN A 378 11.50 15.18 12.90
CA GLN A 378 11.64 16.60 12.60
C GLN A 378 12.97 17.11 13.13
N LEU A 379 13.84 17.54 12.22
CA LEU A 379 15.09 18.22 12.55
C LEU A 379 14.83 19.72 12.60
N GLU A 380 15.42 20.44 13.55
CA GLU A 380 15.28 21.90 13.63
C GLU A 380 15.77 22.61 12.36
N SER A 381 16.78 22.04 11.70
CA SER A 381 17.35 22.56 10.46
C SER A 381 16.50 22.32 9.21
N ARG A 382 15.33 21.66 9.32
CA ARG A 382 14.49 21.28 8.18
C ARG A 382 13.06 21.77 8.32
N ALA A 383 12.45 22.21 7.22
CA ALA A 383 11.04 22.64 7.21
C ALA A 383 10.02 21.48 7.24
N HIS A 384 10.45 20.27 6.88
CA HIS A 384 9.57 19.09 6.76
C HIS A 384 10.22 17.86 7.39
N PRO A 385 9.42 16.96 8.00
CA PRO A 385 9.93 15.74 8.61
C PRO A 385 10.59 14.85 7.57
N VAL A 386 11.62 14.13 8.01
CA VAL A 386 12.22 13.02 7.26
C VAL A 386 11.73 11.71 7.86
N TYR A 387 11.60 10.68 7.04
CA TYR A 387 11.16 9.38 7.50
C TYR A 387 12.36 8.45 7.60
N VAL A 388 12.59 7.90 8.79
CA VAL A 388 13.63 6.88 9.01
C VAL A 388 13.06 5.49 8.71
N ASP A 389 13.88 4.59 8.18
CA ASP A 389 13.43 3.25 7.83
C ASP A 389 13.00 2.46 9.07
N GLN A 390 13.84 2.47 10.12
CA GLN A 390 13.47 2.02 11.46
C GLN A 390 14.00 2.98 12.54
N LEU A 391 13.18 3.20 13.57
CA LEU A 391 13.54 3.81 14.83
C LEU A 391 13.44 2.75 15.92
N ALA A 392 14.53 2.52 16.65
CA ALA A 392 14.58 1.64 17.80
C ALA A 392 14.70 2.49 19.09
N VAL A 393 13.90 2.16 20.09
CA VAL A 393 13.92 2.84 21.39
C VAL A 393 14.00 1.79 22.49
N ASP A 394 14.91 1.94 23.44
CA ASP A 394 14.90 1.07 24.61
C ASP A 394 13.81 1.51 25.59
N GLN A 395 12.74 0.72 25.70
CA GLN A 395 11.64 0.99 26.62
C GLN A 395 12.10 1.07 28.08
N ALA A 396 13.19 0.37 28.46
CA ALA A 396 13.74 0.43 29.80
C ALA A 396 14.37 1.79 30.14
N THR A 397 14.60 2.65 29.15
CA THR A 397 15.13 4.02 29.32
C THR A 397 14.05 5.09 29.27
N LEU A 398 12.77 4.69 29.11
CA LEU A 398 11.64 5.61 29.13
C LEU A 398 11.22 5.87 30.59
N GLY A 399 11.31 7.13 31.03
CA GLY A 399 10.85 7.54 32.35
C GLY A 399 11.30 8.94 32.75
N PRO A 400 10.70 9.53 33.80
CA PRO A 400 11.08 10.86 34.29
C PRO A 400 12.56 10.93 34.64
N GLY A 401 13.27 11.93 34.11
CA GLY A 401 14.70 12.15 34.37
C GLY A 401 15.66 11.19 33.65
N LEU A 402 15.15 10.19 32.92
CA LEU A 402 15.96 9.31 32.09
C LEU A 402 16.17 9.92 30.70
N ARG A 403 17.33 9.64 30.11
CA ARG A 403 17.58 9.94 28.69
C ARG A 403 17.22 8.70 27.86
N PRO A 404 16.22 8.79 26.96
CA PRO A 404 15.87 7.67 26.09
C PRO A 404 17.06 7.25 25.23
N SER A 405 17.36 5.96 25.19
CA SER A 405 18.28 5.38 24.20
C SER A 405 17.52 5.19 22.90
N VAL A 406 17.94 5.93 21.86
CA VAL A 406 17.24 5.99 20.57
C VAL A 406 18.23 5.72 19.46
N HIS A 407 17.97 4.69 18.67
CA HIS A 407 18.79 4.32 17.53
C HIS A 407 17.99 4.48 16.23
N THR A 408 18.64 4.96 15.17
CA THR A 408 18.05 5.06 13.82
C THR A 408 18.71 4.07 12.87
N PHE A 409 17.95 3.54 11.92
CA PHE A 409 18.45 2.65 10.89
C PHE A 409 18.14 3.21 9.50
N SER A 410 19.15 3.20 8.64
CA SER A 410 19.01 3.50 7.21
C SER A 410 19.42 2.30 6.37
N ASN A 411 18.47 1.81 5.59
CA ASN A 411 18.58 0.64 4.75
C ASN A 411 19.06 1.04 3.36
N LYS A 412 20.03 0.30 2.81
CA LYS A 412 20.67 0.62 1.55
C LYS A 412 20.80 -0.63 0.67
N GLN A 413 20.13 -0.62 -0.48
CA GLN A 413 20.26 -1.67 -1.51
C GLN A 413 21.26 -1.27 -2.60
N ARG A 414 22.47 -0.89 -2.20
CA ARG A 414 23.56 -0.53 -3.13
C ARG A 414 24.14 -1.81 -3.72
N ASN A 415 24.35 -1.82 -5.04
CA ASN A 415 25.06 -2.90 -5.70
C ASN A 415 26.57 -2.61 -5.74
N PHE A 416 27.34 -3.32 -4.92
CA PHE A 416 28.80 -3.20 -4.87
C PHE A 416 29.52 -4.26 -5.71
N SER A 417 28.79 -5.15 -6.40
CA SER A 417 29.39 -6.27 -7.15
C SER A 417 30.40 -5.84 -8.23
N THR A 418 30.26 -4.63 -8.76
CA THR A 418 31.12 -4.09 -9.81
C THR A 418 32.12 -3.05 -9.32
N LEU A 419 32.15 -2.75 -8.02
CA LEU A 419 32.99 -1.70 -7.45
C LEU A 419 34.30 -2.26 -6.91
N SER A 420 35.37 -1.48 -7.03
CA SER A 420 36.58 -1.68 -6.23
C SER A 420 36.32 -1.37 -4.74
N VAL A 421 37.21 -1.82 -3.86
CA VAL A 421 37.13 -1.53 -2.42
C VAL A 421 37.16 -0.01 -2.16
N ASP A 422 37.99 0.74 -2.89
CA ASP A 422 38.09 2.20 -2.73
C ASP A 422 36.82 2.93 -3.19
N GLU A 423 36.20 2.48 -4.28
CA GLU A 423 34.90 2.99 -4.73
C GLU A 423 33.80 2.69 -3.71
N ALA A 424 33.78 1.47 -3.18
CA ALA A 424 32.85 1.07 -2.14
C ALA A 424 33.01 1.93 -0.87
N LEU A 425 34.26 2.22 -0.47
CA LEU A 425 34.56 3.10 0.67
C LEU A 425 34.10 4.54 0.42
N ARG A 426 34.25 5.07 -0.81
CA ARG A 426 33.70 6.38 -1.17
C ARG A 426 32.18 6.41 -1.06
N GLN A 427 31.51 5.38 -1.58
CA GLN A 427 30.06 5.26 -1.47
C GLN A 427 29.61 5.16 0.00
N TYR A 428 30.30 4.36 0.82
CA TYR A 428 30.00 4.24 2.25
C TYR A 428 30.15 5.56 3.00
N ARG A 429 31.19 6.36 2.69
CA ARG A 429 31.36 7.70 3.29
C ARG A 429 30.22 8.63 2.92
N ALA A 430 29.77 8.61 1.66
CA ALA A 430 28.63 9.41 1.23
C ALA A 430 27.35 8.98 1.93
N ASP A 431 27.10 7.67 2.06
CA ASP A 431 25.93 7.14 2.78
C ASP A 431 26.00 7.50 4.28
N LEU A 432 27.19 7.49 4.91
CA LEU A 432 27.39 7.90 6.31
C LEU A 432 27.09 9.38 6.53
N GLN A 433 27.55 10.25 5.62
CA GLN A 433 27.23 11.66 5.65
C GLN A 433 25.72 11.90 5.49
N GLU A 434 25.07 11.16 4.60
CA GLU A 434 23.61 11.24 4.42
C GLU A 434 22.87 10.86 5.72
N VAL A 435 23.27 9.75 6.35
CA VAL A 435 22.66 9.30 7.61
C VAL A 435 22.87 10.31 8.72
N GLN A 436 24.07 10.87 8.86
CA GLN A 436 24.35 11.91 9.86
C GLN A 436 23.50 13.17 9.63
N ALA A 437 23.32 13.58 8.37
CA ALA A 437 22.57 14.78 8.02
C ALA A 437 21.03 14.62 8.09
N LYS A 438 20.52 13.38 8.10
CA LYS A 438 19.08 13.09 8.11
C LYS A 438 18.61 12.48 9.43
N TYR A 439 19.40 11.64 10.09
CA TYR A 439 18.91 10.72 11.12
C TYR A 439 19.77 10.72 12.39
N SER A 440 20.49 11.81 12.66
CA SER A 440 21.34 11.97 13.85
C SER A 440 21.12 13.32 14.53
N GLY A 441 21.67 13.48 15.74
CA GLY A 441 21.53 14.70 16.54
C GLY A 441 20.19 14.76 17.28
N VAL A 442 19.76 15.97 17.64
CA VAL A 442 18.47 16.19 18.32
C VAL A 442 17.35 16.26 17.30
N VAL A 443 16.36 15.38 17.44
CA VAL A 443 15.18 15.29 16.57
C VAL A 443 13.92 15.29 17.40
N GLU A 444 12.83 15.83 16.86
CA GLU A 444 11.51 15.67 17.43
C GLU A 444 10.79 14.50 16.75
N VAL A 445 10.28 13.54 17.53
CA VAL A 445 9.55 12.39 16.97
C VAL A 445 8.12 12.83 16.63
N ARG A 446 7.75 12.69 15.36
CA ARG A 446 6.47 13.18 14.82
C ARG A 446 5.47 12.08 14.51
N ARG A 447 5.65 10.89 15.09
CA ARG A 447 4.74 9.75 14.91
C ARG A 447 3.69 9.66 16.02
N PRO A 448 2.42 10.05 15.79
CA PRO A 448 1.35 9.85 16.75
C PRO A 448 1.31 8.41 17.31
N GLY A 449 1.13 8.28 18.62
CA GLY A 449 1.06 6.97 19.27
C GLY A 449 2.43 6.32 19.56
N HIS A 450 3.52 6.88 19.05
CA HIS A 450 4.85 6.54 19.51
C HIS A 450 5.09 7.07 20.95
N PRO A 451 5.77 6.34 21.85
CA PRO A 451 5.99 6.78 23.23
C PRO A 451 6.73 8.12 23.37
N LEU A 452 7.53 8.46 22.36
CA LEU A 452 8.29 9.71 22.28
C LEU A 452 7.60 10.80 21.43
N PHE A 453 6.32 10.65 21.07
CA PHE A 453 5.62 11.61 20.22
C PHE A 453 5.72 13.05 20.75
N GLN A 454 6.07 13.99 19.86
CA GLN A 454 6.32 15.42 20.12
C GLN A 454 7.47 15.71 21.11
N GLN A 455 8.28 14.71 21.45
CA GLN A 455 9.44 14.89 22.31
C GLN A 455 10.70 15.11 21.48
N LYS A 456 11.53 16.05 21.92
CA LYS A 456 12.90 16.20 21.42
C LYS A 456 13.80 15.17 22.07
N VAL A 457 14.44 14.34 21.25
CA VAL A 457 15.34 13.29 21.69
C VAL A 457 16.65 13.36 20.93
N GLU A 458 17.75 13.06 21.60
CA GLU A 458 19.05 12.93 20.97
C GLU A 458 19.20 11.49 20.45
N ILE A 459 19.48 11.35 19.15
CA ILE A 459 19.77 10.05 18.56
C ILE A 459 21.10 9.54 19.12
N SER A 460 21.06 8.44 19.87
CA SER A 460 22.21 7.82 20.51
C SER A 460 23.15 7.15 19.50
N GLN A 461 22.58 6.52 18.47
CA GLN A 461 23.37 5.87 17.42
C GLN A 461 22.59 5.79 16.10
N ALA A 462 23.28 6.01 14.99
CA ALA A 462 22.71 5.82 13.66
C ALA A 462 23.39 4.65 12.95
N HIS A 463 22.60 3.76 12.38
CA HIS A 463 23.01 2.51 11.77
C HIS A 463 22.81 2.53 10.26
N ILE A 464 23.79 2.00 9.53
CA ILE A 464 23.65 1.68 8.11
C ILE A 464 23.48 0.17 7.97
N VAL A 465 22.46 -0.25 7.22
CA VAL A 465 22.21 -1.66 6.90
C VAL A 465 22.27 -1.84 5.38
N TYR A 466 23.29 -2.54 4.89
CA TYR A 466 23.38 -2.91 3.48
C TYR A 466 22.69 -4.25 3.21
N ASP A 467 22.08 -4.39 2.04
CA ASP A 467 21.72 -5.70 1.49
C ASP A 467 22.99 -6.50 1.23
N GLY A 468 23.26 -7.47 2.10
CA GLY A 468 24.47 -8.26 2.06
C GLY A 468 24.62 -8.99 0.73
N LYS A 469 23.54 -9.45 0.09
CA LYS A 469 23.62 -10.19 -1.19
C LYS A 469 24.25 -9.35 -2.30
N LEU A 470 24.21 -8.03 -2.15
CA LEU A 470 24.77 -7.05 -3.08
C LEU A 470 26.17 -6.55 -2.68
N VAL A 471 26.74 -7.06 -1.59
CA VAL A 471 28.08 -6.70 -1.09
C VAL A 471 29.00 -7.92 -1.10
N PRO A 472 29.96 -7.98 -2.04
CA PRO A 472 30.97 -9.04 -2.10
C PRO A 472 31.82 -9.14 -0.82
N PRO A 473 32.32 -10.35 -0.45
CA PRO A 473 33.08 -10.54 0.79
C PRO A 473 34.28 -9.61 0.99
N PRO A 474 35.16 -9.35 -0.01
CA PRO A 474 36.29 -8.43 0.18
C PRO A 474 35.84 -7.01 0.53
N ILE A 475 34.74 -6.56 -0.07
CA ILE A 475 34.14 -5.25 0.21
C ILE A 475 33.51 -5.25 1.60
N ARG A 476 32.77 -6.30 2.00
CA ARG A 476 32.23 -6.42 3.37
C ARG A 476 33.33 -6.23 4.41
N THR A 477 34.47 -6.92 4.24
CA THR A 477 35.62 -6.81 5.14
C THR A 477 36.18 -5.38 5.19
N GLY A 478 36.43 -4.76 4.03
CA GLY A 478 36.96 -3.40 3.96
C GLY A 478 36.02 -2.36 4.60
N LEU A 479 34.73 -2.45 4.33
CA LEU A 479 33.72 -1.57 4.93
C LEU A 479 33.60 -1.78 6.44
N SER A 480 33.60 -3.02 6.92
CA SER A 480 33.56 -3.31 8.37
C SER A 480 34.78 -2.78 9.11
N GLN A 481 35.99 -2.94 8.55
CA GLN A 481 37.21 -2.40 9.14
C GLN A 481 37.15 -0.88 9.24
N TYR A 482 36.74 -0.22 8.15
CA TYR A 482 36.60 1.24 8.12
C TYR A 482 35.54 1.73 9.11
N ALA A 483 34.36 1.10 9.15
CA ALA A 483 33.28 1.45 10.07
C ALA A 483 33.73 1.36 11.54
N ARG A 484 34.39 0.26 11.93
CA ARG A 484 34.96 0.09 13.27
C ARG A 484 35.98 1.17 13.61
N SER A 485 36.86 1.52 12.68
CA SER A 485 37.87 2.58 12.92
C SER A 485 37.24 3.97 13.15
N ARG A 486 35.97 4.16 12.77
CA ARG A 486 35.22 5.41 12.92
C ARG A 486 34.15 5.33 14.02
N GLY A 487 34.02 4.21 14.73
CA GLY A 487 32.90 3.99 15.66
C GLY A 487 31.52 4.03 14.98
N ALA A 488 31.46 3.80 13.65
CA ALA A 488 30.20 3.83 12.91
C ALA A 488 29.52 2.46 12.96
N ALA A 489 28.21 2.45 13.17
CA ALA A 489 27.43 1.21 13.23
C ALA A 489 27.03 0.75 11.82
N LEU A 490 27.65 -0.33 11.36
CA LEU A 490 27.43 -0.92 10.04
C LEU A 490 27.00 -2.38 10.15
N HIS A 491 25.93 -2.73 9.43
CA HIS A 491 25.37 -4.07 9.37
C HIS A 491 25.20 -4.54 7.92
N PHE A 492 25.23 -5.86 7.73
CA PHE A 492 24.86 -6.51 6.47
C PHE A 492 23.69 -7.44 6.74
N HIS A 493 22.62 -7.29 5.97
CA HIS A 493 21.43 -8.13 6.06
C HIS A 493 21.31 -8.98 4.81
N ASP A 494 21.34 -10.30 4.96
CA ASP A 494 21.06 -11.25 3.89
C ASP A 494 19.59 -11.72 4.08
N PRO A 495 18.60 -11.21 3.28
CA PRO A 495 17.17 -11.45 3.51
C PRO A 495 16.70 -12.89 3.33
#